data_AF-A0A6I3C5C8-F1
#
_entry.id   AF-A0A6I3C5C8-F1
#
_cell.length_a   1.000
_cell.length_b   1.000
_cell.length_c   1.000
_cell.angle_alpha   90.00
_cell.angle_beta   90.00
_cell.angle_gamma   90.00
#
_symmetry.space_group_name_H-M   'P 1'
#
loop_
_entity.id
_entity.type
_entity.pdbx_description
1 polymer ?
#
loop_
_entity_poly.entity_id
_entity_poly.type
_entity_poly.pdbx_seq_one_letter_code
_entity_poly.pdbx_strand_id
1 'polypeptide(L)' 'MRRLMCSLATLATLVLVAAACSDDGGSSSTKVVSIGVLAPIDGGLTDFGRGIRNSVELAVREANAAKAVPGWT' A
#
# COMPACT_ATOMS: atom_id res chain seq x y z
N MET A 1 32.74 -35.18 -16.49
CA MET A 1 32.77 -34.74 -15.06
C MET A 1 32.88 -33.23 -14.90
N ARG A 2 33.81 -32.53 -15.59
CA ARG A 2 33.96 -31.06 -15.48
C ARG A 2 32.73 -30.24 -15.94
N ARG A 3 31.99 -30.69 -16.94
CA ARG A 3 30.77 -30.01 -17.45
C ARG A 3 29.56 -30.11 -16.51
N LEU A 4 29.47 -31.20 -15.74
CA LEU A 4 28.40 -31.44 -14.77
C LEU A 4 28.58 -30.60 -13.50
N MET A 5 29.84 -30.32 -13.14
CA MET A 5 30.20 -29.51 -11.98
C MET A 5 29.91 -28.01 -12.21
N CYS A 6 30.08 -27.52 -13.45
CA CYS A 6 29.70 -26.15 -13.80
C CYS A 6 28.18 -25.93 -13.79
N SER A 7 27.38 -26.93 -14.18
CA SER A 7 25.90 -26.81 -14.20
C SER A 7 25.31 -26.82 -12.79
N LEU A 8 25.93 -27.56 -11.87
CA LEU A 8 25.52 -27.58 -10.47
C LEU A 8 25.88 -26.26 -9.76
N ALA A 9 27.02 -25.65 -10.11
CA ALA A 9 27.43 -24.36 -9.58
C ALA A 9 26.50 -23.22 -10.00
N THR A 10 26.02 -23.21 -11.25
CA THR A 10 25.07 -22.18 -11.74
C THR A 10 23.68 -22.33 -11.15
N LEU A 11 23.27 -23.54 -10.78
CA LEU A 11 21.97 -23.77 -10.16
C LEU A 11 21.98 -23.34 -8.68
N ALA A 12 23.09 -23.55 -7.98
CA ALA A 12 23.26 -23.13 -6.59
C ALA A 12 23.29 -21.59 -6.45
N THR A 13 23.90 -20.87 -7.40
CA THR A 13 23.91 -19.39 -7.38
C THR A 13 22.53 -18.80 -7.68
N LEU A 14 21.72 -19.46 -8.52
CA LEU A 14 20.35 -19.02 -8.83
C LEU A 14 19.42 -19.11 -7.60
N VAL A 15 19.58 -20.17 -6.80
CA VAL A 15 18.80 -20.35 -5.56
C VAL A 15 19.19 -19.32 -4.49
N LEU A 16 20.47 -18.97 -4.39
CA LEU A 16 20.93 -17.95 -3.42
C LEU A 16 20.42 -16.54 -3.75
N VAL A 17 20.35 -16.19 -5.04
CA VAL A 17 19.80 -14.89 -5.48
C VAL A 17 18.29 -14.79 -5.22
N ALA A 18 17.55 -15.89 -5.36
CA ALA A 18 16.11 -15.91 -5.08
C ALA A 18 15.80 -15.71 -3.59
N ALA A 19 16.62 -16.25 -2.68
CA ALA A 19 16.44 -16.09 -1.24
C ALA A 19 16.78 -14.68 -0.74
N ALA A 20 17.72 -13.99 -1.39
CA ALA A 20 18.12 -12.62 -1.05
C ALA A 20 17.11 -11.54 -1.46
N CYS A 21 16.12 -11.89 -2.29
CA CYS A 21 14.98 -11.04 -2.63
C CYS A 21 13.73 -11.33 -1.77
N SER A 22 13.93 -11.90 -0.58
CA SER A 22 12.87 -11.94 0.43
C SER A 22 12.83 -10.56 1.07
N ASP A 23 11.92 -9.71 0.58
CA ASP A 23 11.54 -8.47 1.25
C ASP A 23 11.23 -8.84 2.71
N ASP A 24 12.06 -8.36 3.63
CA ASP A 24 11.91 -8.58 5.07
C ASP A 24 10.67 -7.78 5.46
N GLY A 25 9.51 -8.43 5.29
CA GLY A 25 8.18 -7.93 5.61
C GLY A 25 8.04 -7.82 7.12
N GLY A 26 8.82 -6.92 7.73
CA GLY A 26 8.59 -6.42 9.06
C GLY A 26 7.15 -5.96 9.10
N SER A 27 6.39 -6.49 10.06
CA SER A 27 4.99 -6.16 10.29
C SER A 27 4.85 -4.66 10.57
N SER A 28 4.84 -3.87 9.50
CA SER A 28 4.64 -2.43 9.55
C SER A 28 3.27 -2.23 10.17
N SER A 29 3.24 -1.56 11.32
CA SER A 29 2.01 -1.03 11.87
C SER A 29 1.24 -0.31 10.76
N THR A 30 -0.06 -0.56 10.66
CA THR A 30 -0.91 0.09 9.67
C THR A 30 -0.77 1.59 9.85
N LYS A 31 -0.27 2.27 8.81
CA LYS A 31 -0.09 3.71 8.82
C LYS A 31 -1.44 4.37 8.65
N VAL A 32 -1.76 5.34 9.50
CA VAL A 32 -3.03 6.09 9.44
C VAL A 32 -2.72 7.57 9.30
N VAL A 33 -3.32 8.19 8.29
CA VAL A 33 -3.32 9.64 8.10
C VAL A 33 -4.72 10.16 8.34
N SER A 34 -4.83 11.23 9.13
CA SER A 34 -6.11 11.88 9.44
C SER A 34 -6.36 13.04 8.48
N ILE A 35 -7.53 13.05 7.85
CA ILE A 35 -7.96 14.13 6.95
C ILE A 35 -9.01 14.98 7.68
N GLY A 36 -8.67 16.23 7.95
CA GLY A 36 -9.60 17.22 8.48
C GLY A 36 -10.46 17.82 7.37
N VAL A 37 -11.78 17.80 7.54
CA VAL A 37 -12.75 18.41 6.61
C VAL A 37 -13.55 19.47 7.35
N LEU A 38 -13.41 20.72 6.92
CA LEU A 38 -14.19 21.84 7.45
C LEU A 38 -15.36 22.12 6.52
N ALA A 39 -16.57 21.86 6.99
CA ALA A 39 -17.80 22.08 6.23
C ALA A 39 -18.97 22.41 7.17
N PRO A 40 -20.01 23.12 6.70
CA PRO A 40 -21.19 23.41 7.52
C PRO A 40 -22.02 22.14 7.70
N ILE A 41 -21.74 21.39 8.77
CA ILE A 41 -22.46 20.14 9.05
C ILE A 41 -23.78 20.42 9.78
N ASP A 42 -23.81 21.51 10.53
CA ASP A 42 -24.96 22.01 11.27
C ASP A 42 -25.14 23.51 11.04
N GLY A 43 -26.40 23.97 11.05
CA GLY A 43 -26.77 25.38 10.90
C GLY A 43 -26.57 25.93 9.49
N GLY A 44 -27.61 25.90 8.65
CA GLY A 44 -27.63 26.49 7.30
C GLY A 44 -26.67 25.80 6.30
N LEU A 45 -27.10 25.65 5.04
CA LEU A 45 -26.31 24.99 3.98
C LEU A 45 -25.82 23.57 4.33
N THR A 46 -26.50 22.87 5.23
CA THR A 46 -26.10 21.55 5.73
C THR A 46 -26.11 20.48 4.65
N ASP A 47 -26.99 20.59 3.64
CA ASP A 47 -26.97 19.71 2.47
C ASP A 47 -25.66 19.80 1.69
N PHE A 48 -25.12 21.01 1.58
CA PHE A 48 -23.82 21.23 0.95
C PHE A 48 -22.70 20.63 1.80
N GLY A 49 -22.70 20.88 3.12
CA GLY A 49 -21.68 20.32 4.02
C GLY A 49 -21.72 18.80 4.10
N ARG A 50 -22.91 18.19 4.10
CA ARG A 50 -23.08 16.72 3.98
C ARG A 50 -22.56 16.21 2.64
N GLY A 51 -22.82 16.93 1.54
CA GLY A 51 -22.26 16.61 0.23
C GLY A 51 -20.73 16.60 0.22
N ILE A 52 -20.09 17.60 0.82
CA ILE A 52 -18.62 17.66 0.98
C ILE A 52 -18.12 16.46 1.79
N ARG A 53 -18.70 16.22 2.98
CA ARG A 53 -18.31 15.09 3.84
C ARG A 53 -18.41 13.76 3.10
N ASN A 54 -19.54 13.49 2.45
CA ASN A 54 -19.79 12.23 1.77
C ASN A 54 -18.82 12.03 0.58
N SER A 55 -18.50 13.11 -0.14
CA SER A 55 -17.56 13.07 -1.27
C SER A 55 -16.14 12.75 -0.80
N VAL A 56 -15.67 13.37 0.28
CA VAL A 56 -14.35 13.07 0.86
C VAL A 56 -14.31 11.64 1.38
N GLU A 57 -15.36 11.18 2.07
CA GLU A 57 -15.44 9.81 2.58
C GLU A 57 -15.38 8.78 1.45
N LEU A 58 -16.07 9.03 0.33
CA LEU A 58 -16.00 8.18 -0.85
C LEU A 58 -14.58 8.16 -1.44
N ALA A 59 -13.96 9.32 -1.62
CA ALA A 59 -12.59 9.42 -2.14
C ALA A 59 -11.58 8.67 -1.27
N VAL A 60 -11.70 8.74 0.06
CA VAL A 60 -10.84 7.99 0.98
C VAL A 60 -11.05 6.48 0.83
N ARG A 61 -12.29 6.02 0.72
CA ARG A 61 -12.59 4.60 0.51
C ARG A 61 -11.99 4.10 -0.81
N GLU A 62 -12.16 4.85 -1.89
CA GLU A 62 -11.62 4.50 -3.20
C GLU A 62 -10.10 4.50 -3.21
N ALA A 63 -9.46 5.50 -2.60
CA ALA A 63 -8.01 5.57 -2.49
C ALA A 63 -7.43 4.38 -1.69
N ASN A 64 -8.07 4.02 -0.57
CA ASN A 64 -7.66 2.86 0.24
C ASN A 64 -7.85 1.55 -0.53
N ALA A 65 -8.99 1.38 -1.22
CA ALA A 65 -9.26 0.19 -2.02
C ALA A 65 -8.26 0.04 -3.19
N ALA A 66 -7.91 1.14 -3.83
CA ALA A 66 -6.94 1.18 -4.92
C ALA A 66 -5.47 1.15 -4.44
N LYS A 67 -5.21 1.19 -3.12
CA LYS A 67 -3.86 1.39 -2.56
C LYS A 67 -3.14 2.56 -3.23
N ALA A 68 -3.86 3.66 -3.40
CA ALA A 68 -3.46 4.78 -4.25
C ALA A 68 -2.23 5.56 -3.71
N VAL A 69 -1.83 5.33 -2.46
CA VAL A 69 -0.67 5.98 -1.83
C VAL A 69 0.48 4.97 -1.70
N PRO A 70 1.53 5.06 -2.53
CA PRO A 70 2.68 4.17 -2.43
C PRO A 70 3.34 4.22 -1.04
N GLY A 71 3.69 3.06 -0.49
CA GLY A 71 4.32 2.95 0.84
C GLY A 71 3.34 3.07 2.03
N TRP A 72 2.04 3.12 1.76
CA TRP A 72 0.95 3.10 2.74
C TRP A 72 0.00 1.93 2.42
N THR A 73 0.23 0.79 3.08
CA THR A 73 -0.49 -0.48 2.88
C THR A 73 -0.83 -1.14 4.20
#